data_AF-A0A803Q2B6-F1
#
_entry.id   AF-A0A803Q2B6-F1
#
_cell.length_a   1.000
_cell.length_b   1.000
_cell.length_c   1.000
_cell.angle_alpha   90.00
_cell.angle_beta   90.00
_cell.angle_gamma   90.00
#
_symmetry.space_group_name_H-M   'P 1'
#
loop_
_entity.id
_entity.type
_entity.pdbx_description
1 polymer ?
#
loop_
_entity_poly.entity_id
_entity_poly.type
_entity_poly.pdbx_seq_one_letter_code
_entity_poly.pdbx_strand_id
1 'polypeptide(L)'
;MGRNKTAALGYLKEKLRKRLQACGTKFLSRAGKEILIKTVAQALPSYAMSLFLLPLEIFRDMESMMAKYWWQSSSNFPSSIHWMSWKCLCGHKSKGGMSFRNLRDFNLSLLGKQGWRLMANQDSLVSRVFIARYFPHGSFLTATLGPNPSFVWCSILEAQSLVKQGSRWVIGDGKNISILGEPWLPDEENPLIISNHPSLNNAKVCNFLSMDGSGREIDILEDLLVHRDVQLVQSIPFQSRPGEDVLTWLKDSSGIYTVRSAYKLLHQLSGDFTLDVSAEDKFWKKLWQLKTPPKMKNLVWRAAKGCLPTMSQRLSKKVNVTSACPICSMDVETTLHALVSCLVAAAVWNRVGIGTLLHQQMSFLDWNDKVWQNKSIGVESIVVSATNYLNQCRIAQKSSNELLFSGYIPGDGAEQWNARMDNSIKVNVDTSVFSDSSSYGVGFVARDCGGFLVHGRWYKAFPWFNYAGSG
;
A
#
# COMPACT_ATOMS: atom_id res chain seq x y z
N MET A 1 29.23 1.18 18.34
CA MET A 1 27.83 0.82 18.72
C MET A 1 26.95 0.22 17.61
N GLY A 2 27.38 0.14 16.33
CA GLY A 2 26.51 -0.37 15.23
C GLY A 2 26.24 -1.89 15.22
N ARG A 3 27.23 -2.72 15.58
CA ARG A 3 27.14 -4.20 15.46
C ARG A 3 26.10 -4.86 16.39
N ASN A 4 25.76 -4.23 17.52
CA ASN A 4 24.77 -4.77 18.47
C ASN A 4 23.32 -4.56 17.99
N LYS A 5 23.04 -3.49 17.22
CA LYS A 5 21.66 -3.18 16.75
C LYS A 5 21.12 -4.21 15.76
N THR A 6 21.95 -4.61 14.79
CA THR A 6 21.57 -5.61 13.79
C THR A 6 21.36 -6.99 14.42
N ALA A 7 22.16 -7.33 15.45
CA ALA A 7 21.99 -8.57 16.20
C ALA A 7 20.70 -8.57 17.03
N ALA A 8 20.44 -7.50 17.81
CA ALA A 8 19.27 -7.39 18.67
C ALA A 8 17.94 -7.38 17.89
N LEU A 9 17.92 -6.79 16.70
CA LEU A 9 16.71 -6.69 15.86
C LEU A 9 16.65 -7.73 14.73
N GLY A 10 17.69 -8.56 14.60
CA GLY A 10 17.79 -9.58 13.56
C GLY A 10 16.67 -10.63 13.62
N TYR A 11 16.10 -10.87 14.80
CA TYR A 11 14.97 -11.78 14.99
C TYR A 11 13.76 -11.41 14.13
N LEU A 12 13.57 -10.13 13.78
CA LEU A 12 12.46 -9.67 12.93
C LEU A 12 12.54 -10.29 11.54
N LYS A 13 13.75 -10.41 10.98
CA LYS A 13 13.99 -11.04 9.68
C LYS A 13 13.58 -12.51 9.73
N GLU A 14 14.03 -13.21 10.76
CA GLU A 14 13.76 -14.63 10.95
C GLU A 14 12.27 -14.90 11.17
N LYS A 15 11.60 -14.07 11.97
CA LYS A 15 10.16 -14.16 12.21
C LYS A 15 9.37 -13.90 10.92
N LEU A 16 9.76 -12.90 10.13
CA LEU A 16 9.15 -12.63 8.83
C LEU A 16 9.34 -13.82 7.89
N ARG A 17 10.55 -14.39 7.84
CA ARG A 17 10.89 -15.54 6.99
C ARG A 17 9.98 -16.73 7.30
N LYS A 18 9.87 -17.09 8.57
CA LYS A 18 9.01 -18.19 9.03
C LYS A 18 7.54 -17.95 8.66
N ARG A 19 7.04 -16.71 8.83
CA ARG A 19 5.65 -16.37 8.48
C ARG A 19 5.41 -16.47 6.97
N LEU A 20 6.29 -15.92 6.13
CA LEU A 20 6.14 -16.00 4.68
C LEU A 20 6.22 -17.44 4.15
N GLN A 21 7.07 -18.28 4.76
CA GLN A 21 7.14 -19.71 4.43
C GLN A 21 5.88 -20.46 4.87
N ALA A 22 5.39 -20.20 6.09
CA ALA A 22 4.19 -20.85 6.64
C ALA A 22 2.92 -20.50 5.85
N CYS A 23 2.81 -19.28 5.33
CA CYS A 23 1.64 -18.88 4.55
C CYS A 23 1.54 -19.57 3.17
N GLY A 24 2.56 -20.33 2.76
CA GLY A 24 2.58 -21.07 1.50
C GLY A 24 2.64 -20.17 0.27
N THR A 25 3.17 -20.68 -0.84
CA THR A 25 3.19 -19.94 -2.13
C THR A 25 2.50 -20.67 -3.27
N LYS A 26 2.20 -21.97 -3.11
CA LYS A 26 1.67 -22.86 -4.17
C LYS A 26 0.21 -22.59 -4.54
N PHE A 27 -0.65 -22.26 -3.57
CA PHE A 27 -2.11 -22.16 -3.81
C PHE A 27 -2.67 -20.73 -3.74
N LEU A 28 -1.83 -19.75 -3.45
CA LEU A 28 -2.29 -18.37 -3.30
C LEU A 28 -2.24 -17.60 -4.60
N SER A 29 -3.41 -17.07 -4.99
CA SER A 29 -3.48 -16.05 -6.03
C SER A 29 -2.61 -14.84 -5.67
N ARG A 30 -2.21 -14.06 -6.68
CA ARG A 30 -1.48 -12.80 -6.46
C ARG A 30 -2.23 -11.84 -5.52
N ALA A 31 -3.55 -11.78 -5.64
CA ALA A 31 -4.38 -10.99 -4.72
C ALA A 31 -4.30 -11.52 -3.27
N GLY A 32 -4.25 -12.84 -3.06
CA GLY A 32 -4.01 -13.43 -1.74
C GLY A 32 -2.65 -13.07 -1.15
N LYS A 33 -1.59 -13.10 -1.98
CA LYS A 33 -0.24 -12.66 -1.57
C LYS A 33 -0.21 -11.18 -1.20
N GLU A 34 -0.96 -10.34 -1.90
CA GLU A 34 -1.06 -8.91 -1.61
C GLU A 34 -1.59 -8.70 -0.19
N ILE A 35 -2.67 -9.40 0.16
CA ILE A 35 -3.30 -9.33 1.48
C ILE A 35 -2.29 -9.75 2.54
N LEU A 36 -1.63 -10.91 2.39
CA LEU A 36 -0.68 -11.41 3.38
C LEU A 36 0.53 -10.49 3.59
N ILE A 37 1.06 -9.89 2.52
CA ILE A 37 2.14 -8.92 2.66
C ILE A 37 1.67 -7.74 3.52
N LYS A 38 0.48 -7.21 3.26
CA LYS A 38 -0.05 -6.05 3.98
C LYS A 38 -0.45 -6.35 5.42
N THR A 39 -1.12 -7.47 5.66
CA THR A 39 -1.71 -7.79 6.97
C THR A 39 -0.76 -8.54 7.88
N VAL A 40 0.21 -9.29 7.33
CA VAL A 40 1.16 -10.09 8.12
C VAL A 40 2.56 -9.50 8.02
N ALA A 41 3.14 -9.44 6.82
CA ALA A 41 4.55 -9.09 6.67
C ALA A 41 4.86 -7.66 7.11
N GLN A 42 4.05 -6.69 6.68
CA GLN A 42 4.22 -5.27 7.00
C GLN A 42 3.70 -4.90 8.40
N ALA A 43 2.77 -5.69 8.94
CA ALA A 43 2.27 -5.48 10.31
C ALA A 43 3.28 -5.97 11.35
N LEU A 44 3.96 -7.09 11.10
CA LEU A 44 4.88 -7.76 12.01
C LEU A 44 5.94 -6.85 12.66
N PRO A 45 6.68 -6.00 11.92
CA PRO A 45 7.67 -5.12 12.53
C PRO A 45 7.10 -3.86 13.19
N SER A 46 5.78 -3.59 13.07
CA SER A 46 5.20 -2.28 13.46
C SER A 46 5.44 -1.93 14.92
N TYR A 47 5.38 -2.90 15.83
CA TYR A 47 5.65 -2.67 17.25
C TYR A 47 7.10 -2.23 17.47
N ALA A 48 8.07 -2.97 16.93
CA ALA A 48 9.49 -2.62 17.06
C ALA A 48 9.80 -1.28 16.37
N MET A 49 9.26 -1.04 15.18
CA MET A 49 9.39 0.23 14.47
C MET A 49 8.74 1.41 15.19
N SER A 50 7.76 1.17 16.07
CA SER A 50 7.15 2.26 16.85
C SER A 50 8.04 2.78 17.97
N LEU A 51 9.09 2.04 18.34
CA LEU A 51 10.02 2.36 19.43
C LEU A 51 11.44 2.60 18.93
N PHE A 52 11.83 1.91 17.86
CA PHE A 52 13.20 1.86 17.38
C PHE A 52 13.25 2.16 15.88
N LEU A 53 14.30 2.87 15.47
CA LEU A 53 14.67 2.99 14.08
C LEU A 53 15.47 1.75 13.69
N LEU A 54 14.91 0.92 12.81
CA LEU A 54 15.62 -0.27 12.38
C LEU A 54 16.80 0.10 11.47
N PRO A 55 17.92 -0.65 11.52
CA PRO A 55 19.02 -0.49 10.57
C PRO A 55 18.55 -0.69 9.12
N LEU A 56 19.15 0.08 8.18
CA LEU A 56 18.83 0.02 6.76
C LEU A 56 18.97 -1.39 6.16
N GLU A 57 19.94 -2.17 6.63
CA GLU A 57 20.13 -3.57 6.23
C GLU A 57 18.91 -4.43 6.54
N ILE A 58 18.29 -4.26 7.72
CA ILE A 58 17.10 -5.02 8.10
C ILE A 58 15.93 -4.67 7.18
N PHE A 59 15.74 -3.39 6.85
CA PHE A 59 14.71 -2.99 5.88
C PHE A 59 14.95 -3.65 4.52
N ARG A 60 16.17 -3.53 3.97
CA ARG A 60 16.53 -4.12 2.67
C ARG A 60 16.28 -5.62 2.63
N ASP A 61 16.69 -6.34 3.68
CA ASP A 61 16.48 -7.78 3.79
C ASP A 61 14.98 -8.12 3.82
N MET A 62 14.19 -7.44 4.66
CA MET A 62 12.75 -7.69 4.79
C MET A 62 12.00 -7.35 3.49
N GLU A 63 12.32 -6.22 2.86
CA GLU A 63 11.73 -5.80 1.59
C GLU A 63 12.11 -6.76 0.45
N SER A 64 13.35 -7.23 0.41
CA SER A 64 13.79 -8.26 -0.53
C SER A 64 13.01 -9.57 -0.36
N MET A 65 12.80 -10.01 0.89
CA MET A 65 12.00 -11.20 1.19
C MET A 65 10.53 -11.03 0.77
N MET A 66 9.93 -9.87 1.02
CA MET A 66 8.56 -9.57 0.59
C MET A 66 8.47 -9.50 -0.94
N ALA A 67 9.46 -8.92 -1.62
CA ALA A 67 9.52 -8.86 -3.08
C ALA A 67 9.65 -10.26 -3.69
N LYS A 68 10.53 -11.10 -3.13
CA LYS A 68 10.67 -12.50 -3.55
C LYS A 68 9.37 -13.26 -3.36
N TYR A 69 8.74 -13.14 -2.20
CA TYR A 69 7.44 -13.78 -1.93
C TYR A 69 6.35 -13.29 -2.91
N TRP A 70 6.32 -11.99 -3.19
CA TRP A 70 5.37 -11.37 -4.11
C TRP A 70 5.50 -11.90 -5.53
N TRP A 71 6.72 -12.12 -6.04
CA TRP A 71 6.97 -12.56 -7.41
C TRP A 71 7.05 -14.09 -7.56
N GLN A 72 7.31 -14.82 -6.49
CA GLN A 72 7.40 -16.28 -6.52
C GLN A 72 6.14 -16.92 -7.07
N SER A 73 6.25 -17.85 -8.03
CA SER A 73 5.11 -18.59 -8.60
C SER A 73 4.95 -19.97 -7.96
N SER A 74 6.04 -20.62 -7.55
CA SER A 74 6.03 -21.92 -6.87
C SER A 74 7.17 -21.98 -5.85
N SER A 75 6.98 -22.74 -4.77
CA SER A 75 8.02 -22.94 -3.74
C SER A 75 9.26 -23.64 -4.30
N ASN A 76 9.10 -24.44 -5.36
CA ASN A 76 10.16 -25.28 -5.93
C ASN A 76 11.09 -24.50 -6.89
N PHE A 77 10.68 -23.31 -7.35
CA PHE A 77 11.48 -22.46 -8.24
C PHE A 77 11.85 -21.16 -7.50
N PRO A 78 13.01 -21.12 -6.82
CA PRO A 78 13.41 -20.00 -5.98
C PRO A 78 13.76 -18.72 -6.76
N SER A 79 13.97 -18.83 -8.07
CA SER A 79 14.25 -17.72 -8.98
C SER A 79 13.00 -17.35 -9.77
N SER A 80 12.17 -16.47 -9.20
CA SER A 80 11.11 -15.80 -9.98
C SER A 80 11.60 -14.46 -10.49
N ILE A 81 11.31 -14.14 -11.74
CA ILE A 81 11.64 -12.84 -12.32
C ILE A 81 10.91 -11.73 -11.57
N HIS A 82 11.65 -10.73 -11.10
CA HIS A 82 11.11 -9.49 -10.55
C HIS A 82 10.73 -8.56 -11.72
N TRP A 83 9.45 -8.53 -12.05
CA TRP A 83 8.94 -7.71 -13.15
C TRP A 83 8.99 -6.21 -12.87
N MET A 84 8.83 -5.83 -11.60
CA MET A 84 8.86 -4.45 -11.13
C MET A 84 9.62 -4.36 -9.80
N SER A 85 10.29 -3.22 -9.60
CA SER A 85 11.04 -2.95 -8.37
C SER A 85 10.12 -2.85 -7.15
N TRP A 86 10.65 -3.14 -5.96
CA TRP A 86 9.88 -2.99 -4.72
C TRP A 86 9.43 -1.54 -4.50
N LYS A 87 10.30 -0.56 -4.79
CA LYS A 87 9.97 0.87 -4.72
C LYS A 87 8.71 1.21 -5.53
N CYS A 88 8.61 0.74 -6.77
CA CYS A 88 7.42 0.96 -7.60
C CYS A 88 6.17 0.26 -7.05
N LEU A 89 6.31 -0.93 -6.46
CA LEU A 89 5.19 -1.63 -5.79
C LEU A 89 4.69 -0.89 -4.55
N CYS A 90 5.56 -0.14 -3.86
CA CYS A 90 5.17 0.70 -2.73
C CYS A 90 4.33 1.92 -3.14
N GLY A 91 4.33 2.29 -4.42
CA GLY A 91 3.51 3.38 -4.95
C GLY A 91 2.01 3.20 -4.68
N HIS A 92 1.28 4.31 -4.58
CA HIS A 92 -0.16 4.27 -4.34
C HIS A 92 -0.90 3.61 -5.50
N LYS A 93 -1.99 2.90 -5.20
CA LYS A 93 -2.81 2.19 -6.19
C LYS A 93 -3.36 3.13 -7.27
N SER A 94 -3.71 4.36 -6.90
CA SER A 94 -4.17 5.38 -7.86
C SER A 94 -3.09 5.90 -8.81
N LYS A 95 -1.81 5.54 -8.59
CA LYS A 95 -0.68 5.87 -9.47
C LYS A 95 -0.07 4.62 -10.10
N GLY A 96 -0.80 3.50 -10.03
CA GLY A 96 -0.38 2.22 -10.61
C GLY A 96 0.63 1.42 -9.78
N GLY A 97 0.86 1.76 -8.52
CA GLY A 97 1.57 0.88 -7.58
C GLY A 97 0.63 -0.12 -6.87
N MET A 98 1.15 -0.88 -5.91
CA MET A 98 0.37 -1.86 -5.13
C MET A 98 0.04 -1.40 -3.71
N SER A 99 0.48 -0.20 -3.32
CA SER A 99 0.33 0.36 -1.97
C SER A 99 0.93 -0.55 -0.89
N PHE A 100 2.05 -1.19 -1.20
CA PHE A 100 2.94 -1.72 -0.17
C PHE A 100 3.63 -0.55 0.54
N ARG A 101 4.09 -0.76 1.77
CA ARG A 101 4.80 0.25 2.54
C ARG A 101 6.30 0.09 2.31
N ASN A 102 6.97 1.18 1.96
CA ASN A 102 8.39 1.38 2.25
C ASN A 102 8.56 1.32 3.77
N LEU A 103 9.35 0.35 4.26
CA LEU A 103 9.45 0.10 5.69
C LEU A 103 10.20 1.21 6.43
N ARG A 104 11.18 1.87 5.79
CA ARG A 104 11.93 2.98 6.41
C ARG A 104 11.02 4.18 6.64
N ASP A 105 10.30 4.60 5.61
CA ASP A 105 9.39 5.75 5.73
C ASP A 105 8.26 5.46 6.72
N PHE A 106 7.80 4.20 6.77
CA PHE A 106 6.78 3.77 7.72
C PHE A 106 7.32 3.78 9.16
N ASN A 107 8.57 3.35 9.36
CA ASN A 107 9.25 3.44 10.65
C ASN A 107 9.39 4.90 11.10
N LEU A 108 9.85 5.80 10.22
CA LEU A 108 9.96 7.23 10.53
C LEU A 108 8.59 7.85 10.88
N SER A 109 7.54 7.48 10.16
CA SER A 109 6.17 7.95 10.43
C SER A 109 5.64 7.46 11.78
N LEU A 110 6.01 6.25 12.21
CA LEU A 110 5.67 5.70 13.53
C LEU A 110 6.45 6.40 14.65
N LEU A 111 7.75 6.65 14.45
CA LEU A 111 8.60 7.37 15.40
C LEU A 111 8.19 8.83 15.55
N GLY A 112 7.82 9.49 14.45
CA GLY A 112 7.27 10.84 14.46
C GLY A 112 5.98 10.93 15.27
N LYS A 113 5.17 9.86 15.31
CA LYS A 113 3.99 9.80 16.20
C LYS A 113 4.38 9.82 17.67
N GLN A 114 5.50 9.20 18.04
CA GLN A 114 6.00 9.29 19.42
C GLN A 114 6.51 10.69 19.72
N GLY A 115 7.29 11.29 18.80
CA GLY A 115 7.72 12.69 18.92
C GLY A 115 6.54 13.66 19.10
N TRP A 116 5.48 13.48 18.31
CA TRP A 116 4.23 14.23 18.45
C TRP A 116 3.58 14.05 19.84
N ARG A 117 3.49 12.82 20.34
CA ARG A 117 2.93 12.52 21.67
C ARG A 117 3.70 13.16 22.81
N LEU A 118 5.04 13.27 22.69
CA LEU A 118 5.86 13.94 23.69
C LEU A 118 5.49 15.43 23.83
N MET A 119 5.02 16.06 22.76
CA MET A 119 4.61 17.48 22.77
C MET A 119 3.14 17.65 23.11
N ALA A 120 2.26 16.82 22.55
CA ALA A 120 0.80 16.96 22.71
C ALA A 120 0.30 16.46 24.08
N ASN A 121 0.98 15.48 24.69
CA ASN A 121 0.53 14.84 25.93
C ASN A 121 1.61 14.96 27.03
N GLN A 122 1.92 16.18 27.47
CA GLN A 122 3.06 16.45 28.35
C GLN A 122 2.91 15.83 29.76
N ASP A 123 1.68 15.63 30.24
CA ASP A 123 1.42 15.07 31.58
C ASP A 123 1.71 13.56 31.69
N SER A 124 1.81 12.87 30.55
CA SER A 124 2.08 11.44 30.55
C SER A 124 3.45 11.15 31.19
N LEU A 125 3.57 10.03 31.91
CA LEU A 125 4.84 9.65 32.56
C LEU A 125 5.99 9.59 31.55
N VAL A 126 5.73 9.05 30.35
CA VAL A 126 6.74 8.96 29.28
C VAL A 126 7.17 10.35 28.85
N SER A 127 6.24 11.28 28.62
CA SER A 127 6.56 12.66 28.26
C SER A 127 7.38 13.34 29.35
N ARG A 128 6.95 13.28 30.61
CA ARG A 128 7.68 13.89 31.74
C ARG A 128 9.11 13.37 31.88
N VAL A 129 9.32 12.06 31.73
CA VAL A 129 10.66 11.44 31.77
C VAL A 129 11.53 11.89 30.59
N PHE A 130 10.97 11.93 29.37
CA PHE A 130 11.72 12.34 28.19
C PHE A 130 12.04 13.83 28.18
N ILE A 131 11.09 14.68 28.59
CA ILE A 131 11.29 16.12 28.75
C ILE A 131 12.44 16.36 29.74
N ALA A 132 12.32 15.82 30.96
CA ALA A 132 13.32 16.01 32.01
C ALA A 132 14.72 15.53 31.61
N ARG A 133 14.80 14.43 30.85
CA ARG A 133 16.09 13.83 30.46
C ARG A 133 16.73 14.46 29.23
N TYR A 134 15.96 14.82 28.21
CA TYR A 134 16.51 15.14 26.88
C TYR A 134 16.31 16.59 26.44
N PHE A 135 15.28 17.26 26.93
CA PHE A 135 14.99 18.65 26.57
C PHE A 135 14.31 19.41 27.72
N PRO A 136 14.97 19.54 28.90
CA PRO A 136 14.35 20.12 30.10
C PRO A 136 14.04 21.61 29.98
N HIS A 137 14.74 22.33 29.10
CA HIS A 137 14.60 23.79 28.90
C HIS A 137 14.15 24.16 27.48
N GLY A 138 13.56 23.22 26.75
CA GLY A 138 13.18 23.42 25.35
C GLY A 138 12.01 22.55 24.93
N SER A 139 11.88 22.34 23.62
CA SER A 139 10.83 21.52 23.04
C SER A 139 11.43 20.30 22.34
N PHE A 140 10.59 19.32 22.01
CA PHE A 140 11.01 18.23 21.14
C PHE A 140 11.52 18.72 19.78
N LEU A 141 11.00 19.85 19.26
CA LEU A 141 11.43 20.40 17.98
C LEU A 141 12.83 21.01 18.09
N THR A 142 13.18 21.66 19.20
CA THR A 142 14.53 22.25 19.36
C THR A 142 15.54 21.30 20.00
N ALA A 143 15.10 20.12 20.45
CA ALA A 143 15.94 19.13 21.12
C ALA A 143 17.13 18.68 20.24
N THR A 144 18.28 18.47 20.90
CA THR A 144 19.48 17.90 20.28
C THR A 144 19.76 16.51 20.85
N LEU A 145 20.72 15.78 20.26
CA LEU A 145 21.00 14.40 20.68
C LEU A 145 21.50 14.31 22.13
N GLY A 146 22.32 15.28 22.55
CA GLY A 146 22.93 15.33 23.88
C GLY A 146 23.96 14.21 24.14
N PRO A 147 24.60 14.23 25.31
CA PRO A 147 25.52 13.17 25.74
C PRO A 147 24.75 11.93 26.21
N ASN A 148 25.28 10.73 25.91
CA ASN A 148 24.72 9.42 26.33
C ASN A 148 23.22 9.20 26.00
N PRO A 149 22.81 9.36 24.72
CA PRO A 149 21.42 9.18 24.32
C PRO A 149 20.98 7.71 24.44
N SER A 150 19.74 7.48 24.91
CA SER A 150 19.15 6.15 24.81
C SER A 150 18.85 5.79 23.36
N PHE A 151 18.79 4.50 23.06
CA PHE A 151 18.48 4.05 21.70
C PHE A 151 17.08 4.48 21.24
N VAL A 152 16.09 4.50 22.14
CA VAL A 152 14.75 4.99 21.87
C VAL A 152 14.80 6.49 21.53
N TRP A 153 15.55 7.28 22.29
CA TRP A 153 15.70 8.71 22.03
C TRP A 153 16.35 8.99 20.67
N CYS A 154 17.48 8.34 20.34
CA CYS A 154 18.09 8.46 19.02
C CYS A 154 17.08 8.17 17.90
N SER A 155 16.23 7.15 18.10
CA SER A 155 15.23 6.74 17.11
C SER A 155 14.13 7.76 16.93
N ILE A 156 13.55 8.26 18.04
CA ILE A 156 12.50 9.28 17.99
C ILE A 156 13.05 10.59 17.40
N LEU A 157 14.27 10.98 17.78
CA LEU A 157 14.92 12.21 17.32
C LEU A 157 15.18 12.19 15.80
N GLU A 158 15.45 11.03 15.19
CA GLU A 158 15.57 10.91 13.73
C GLU A 158 14.31 11.41 12.99
N ALA A 159 13.13 11.21 13.59
CA ALA A 159 11.86 11.66 13.02
C ALA A 159 11.52 13.12 13.35
N GLN A 160 12.38 13.86 14.06
CA GLN A 160 12.13 15.26 14.45
C GLN A 160 11.94 16.15 13.22
N SER A 161 12.76 15.99 12.18
CA SER A 161 12.67 16.79 10.95
C SER A 161 11.34 16.59 10.22
N LEU A 162 10.79 15.36 10.23
CA LEU A 162 9.47 15.07 9.70
C LEU A 162 8.37 15.77 10.50
N VAL A 163 8.47 15.75 11.84
CA VAL A 163 7.48 16.40 12.69
C VAL A 163 7.52 17.91 12.48
N LYS A 164 8.71 18.53 12.47
CA LYS A 164 8.91 19.96 12.18
C LYS A 164 8.22 20.42 10.90
N GLN A 165 8.41 19.66 9.81
CA GLN A 165 7.86 20.02 8.49
C GLN A 165 6.33 19.86 8.39
N GLY A 166 5.72 19.10 9.28
CA GLY A 166 4.28 18.88 9.29
C GLY A 166 3.52 19.59 10.41
N SER A 167 4.23 20.16 11.40
CA SER A 167 3.64 20.83 12.55
C SER A 167 3.68 22.35 12.41
N ARG A 168 2.65 23.03 12.93
CA ARG A 168 2.65 24.48 13.14
C ARG A 168 1.91 24.83 14.42
N TRP A 169 2.40 25.81 15.16
CA TRP A 169 1.69 26.39 16.30
C TRP A 169 0.58 27.31 15.84
N VAL A 170 -0.59 27.14 16.45
CA VAL A 170 -1.69 28.11 16.44
C VAL A 170 -1.53 28.94 17.70
N ILE A 171 -1.30 30.25 17.51
CA ILE A 171 -1.01 31.18 18.60
C ILE A 171 -2.30 31.44 19.38
N GLY A 172 -2.26 31.14 20.67
CA GLY A 172 -3.24 31.56 21.66
C GLY A 172 -2.69 32.75 22.43
N ASP A 173 -2.25 32.53 23.67
CA ASP A 173 -1.64 33.56 24.52
C ASP A 173 -0.13 33.77 24.25
N GLY A 174 0.50 32.90 23.45
CA GLY A 174 1.88 33.01 23.01
C GLY A 174 2.94 32.76 24.09
N LYS A 175 2.54 32.33 25.30
CA LYS A 175 3.49 32.15 26.43
C LYS A 175 4.33 30.89 26.29
N ASN A 176 3.79 29.86 25.64
CA ASN A 176 4.45 28.57 25.52
C ASN A 176 5.37 28.50 24.29
N ILE A 177 5.19 29.39 23.31
CA ILE A 177 5.90 29.38 22.03
C ILE A 177 7.14 30.28 22.11
N SER A 178 8.32 29.69 21.90
CA SER A 178 9.55 30.47 21.70
C SER A 178 9.55 31.09 20.30
N ILE A 179 10.00 32.35 20.19
CA ILE A 179 10.05 33.06 18.90
C ILE A 179 10.95 32.33 17.89
N LEU A 180 12.12 31.88 18.35
CA LEU A 180 13.10 31.16 17.53
C LEU A 180 12.93 29.65 17.64
N GLY A 181 13.15 28.94 16.52
CA GLY A 181 13.24 27.48 16.47
C GLY A 181 11.90 26.73 16.48
N GLU A 182 10.77 27.44 16.58
CA GLU A 182 9.42 26.89 16.57
C GLU A 182 8.67 27.27 15.27
N PRO A 183 7.88 26.36 14.67
CA PRO A 183 7.15 26.64 13.43
C PRO A 183 5.81 27.32 13.73
N TRP A 184 5.76 28.65 13.77
CA TRP A 184 4.54 29.39 14.09
C TRP A 184 4.15 30.43 13.01
N LEU A 185 5.02 30.71 12.04
CA LEU A 185 4.69 31.61 10.93
C LEU A 185 3.80 30.92 9.87
N PRO A 186 2.89 31.67 9.21
CA PRO A 186 1.97 31.17 8.19
C PRO A 186 2.65 31.01 6.82
N ASP A 187 3.83 30.39 6.78
CA ASP A 187 4.60 30.10 5.57
C ASP A 187 4.76 28.58 5.41
N GLU A 188 4.41 28.05 4.24
CA GLU A 188 4.48 26.60 3.97
C GLU A 188 5.90 26.09 3.74
N GLU A 189 6.78 26.93 3.19
CA GLU A 189 8.16 26.55 2.86
C GLU A 189 9.08 26.74 4.07
N ASN A 190 8.95 27.87 4.76
CA ASN A 190 9.75 28.19 5.92
C ASN A 190 8.92 28.86 7.03
N PRO A 191 8.33 28.07 7.94
CA PRO A 191 7.52 28.55 9.05
C PRO A 191 8.34 29.13 10.24
N LEU A 192 9.66 29.29 10.08
CA LEU A 192 10.57 29.78 11.12
C LEU A 192 10.95 31.25 10.90
N ILE A 193 11.16 31.97 11.99
CA ILE A 193 11.79 33.28 12.02
C ILE A 193 13.23 33.17 11.51
N ILE A 194 13.61 34.04 10.57
CA ILE A 194 14.97 34.12 10.02
C ILE A 194 15.77 35.30 10.60
N SER A 195 15.09 36.21 11.28
CA SER A 195 15.67 37.35 11.97
C SER A 195 16.69 36.91 13.04
N ASN A 196 17.81 37.63 13.14
CA ASN A 196 18.98 37.22 13.94
C ASN A 196 19.32 38.19 15.09
N HIS A 197 18.34 38.96 15.57
CA HIS A 197 18.57 39.94 16.61
C HIS A 197 18.84 39.28 17.98
N PRO A 198 19.86 39.70 18.76
CA PRO A 198 20.21 39.08 20.05
C PRO A 198 19.08 39.01 21.07
N SER A 199 18.20 40.02 21.10
CA SER A 199 17.03 40.08 21.99
C SER A 199 15.97 39.01 21.71
N LEU A 200 16.02 38.33 20.57
CA LEU A 200 15.10 37.23 20.24
C LEU A 200 15.47 35.93 20.97
N ASN A 201 16.69 35.84 21.51
CA ASN A 201 17.12 34.66 22.25
C ASN A 201 16.29 34.51 23.53
N ASN A 202 15.68 33.33 23.72
CA ASN A 202 14.79 33.00 24.82
C ASN A 202 13.50 33.85 24.90
N ALA A 203 13.22 34.70 23.91
CA ALA A 203 11.99 35.47 23.86
C ALA A 203 10.80 34.59 23.44
N LYS A 204 9.61 34.92 23.96
CA LYS A 204 8.34 34.22 23.69
C LYS A 204 7.46 35.02 22.76
N VAL A 205 6.55 34.37 22.06
CA VAL A 205 5.63 35.04 21.12
C VAL A 205 4.77 36.08 21.84
N CYS A 206 4.45 35.86 23.12
CA CYS A 206 3.74 36.85 23.95
C CYS A 206 4.49 38.19 24.09
N ASN A 207 5.82 38.23 23.93
CA ASN A 207 6.59 39.48 23.97
C ASN A 207 6.30 40.41 22.78
N PHE A 208 5.65 39.92 21.73
CA PHE A 208 5.18 40.73 20.60
C PHE A 208 3.72 41.19 20.75
N LEU A 209 3.04 40.77 21.82
CA LEU A 209 1.65 41.13 22.11
C LEU A 209 1.63 42.29 23.10
N SER A 210 0.74 43.26 22.86
CA SER A 210 0.58 44.42 23.74
C SER A 210 0.02 44.00 25.11
N MET A 211 0.54 44.60 26.19
CA MET A 211 0.14 44.26 27.57
C MET A 211 -1.34 44.52 27.88
N ASP A 212 -1.98 45.43 27.14
CA ASP A 212 -3.40 45.76 27.26
C ASP A 212 -4.33 44.85 26.43
N GLY A 213 -3.75 43.91 25.67
CA GLY A 213 -4.49 43.00 24.80
C GLY A 213 -5.10 43.68 23.56
N SER A 214 -4.69 44.90 23.24
CA SER A 214 -5.20 45.66 22.09
C SER A 214 -4.68 45.15 20.74
N GLY A 215 -3.57 44.40 20.72
CA GLY A 215 -2.98 43.88 19.49
C GLY A 215 -1.52 43.50 19.64
N ARG A 216 -0.73 43.80 18.61
CA ARG A 216 0.72 43.56 18.57
C ARG A 216 1.47 44.88 18.68
N GLU A 217 2.63 44.83 19.30
CA GLU A 217 3.54 45.98 19.36
C GLU A 217 4.33 46.08 18.05
N ILE A 218 3.79 46.88 17.11
CA ILE A 218 4.32 46.98 15.73
C ILE A 218 5.75 47.52 15.73
N ASP A 219 6.04 48.54 16.54
CA ASP A 219 7.37 49.16 16.61
C ASP A 219 8.44 48.13 17.01
N ILE A 220 8.14 47.27 17.99
CA ILE A 220 9.04 46.19 18.41
C ILE A 220 9.26 45.17 17.29
N LEU A 221 8.21 44.84 16.53
CA LEU A 221 8.34 43.91 15.41
C LEU A 221 9.25 44.49 14.32
N GLU A 222 9.07 45.76 13.96
CA GLU A 222 9.86 46.43 12.93
C GLU A 222 11.33 46.63 13.33
N ASP A 223 11.60 46.84 14.63
CA ASP A 223 12.97 46.96 15.16
C ASP A 223 13.71 45.61 15.24
N LEU A 224 12.99 44.53 15.60
CA LEU A 224 13.62 43.23 15.91
C LEU A 224 13.59 42.23 14.76
N LEU A 225 12.65 42.37 13.81
CA LEU A 225 12.43 41.40 12.74
C LEU A 225 12.72 41.98 11.37
N VAL A 226 13.18 41.12 10.45
CA VAL A 226 13.28 41.47 9.03
C VAL A 226 11.89 41.61 8.41
N HIS A 227 11.79 42.41 7.35
CA HIS A 227 10.52 42.73 6.67
C HIS A 227 9.65 41.50 6.35
N ARG A 228 10.25 40.39 5.88
CA ARG A 228 9.53 39.13 5.63
C ARG A 228 8.82 38.63 6.89
N ASP A 229 9.54 38.55 8.01
CA ASP A 229 9.02 38.02 9.26
C ASP A 229 7.95 38.95 9.82
N VAL A 230 8.15 40.28 9.76
CA VAL A 230 7.12 41.27 10.14
C VAL A 230 5.81 41.04 9.38
N GLN A 231 5.88 40.93 8.04
CA GLN A 231 4.70 40.70 7.20
C GLN A 231 3.99 39.39 7.56
N LEU A 232 4.74 38.31 7.75
CA LEU A 232 4.19 37.01 8.13
C LEU A 232 3.53 37.07 9.51
N VAL A 233 4.17 37.70 10.49
CA VAL A 233 3.60 37.89 11.83
C VAL A 233 2.31 38.68 11.73
N GLN A 234 2.32 39.84 11.06
CA GLN A 234 1.15 40.71 10.89
C GLN A 234 -0.03 40.00 10.22
N SER A 235 0.23 39.09 9.27
CA SER A 235 -0.82 38.32 8.58
C SER A 235 -1.58 37.33 9.47
N ILE A 236 -1.02 36.95 10.63
CA ILE A 236 -1.68 36.03 11.56
C ILE A 236 -2.84 36.78 12.25
N PRO A 237 -4.09 36.27 12.19
CA PRO A 237 -5.22 36.91 12.85
C PRO A 237 -5.01 37.05 14.36
N PHE A 238 -5.30 38.22 14.92
CA PHE A 238 -5.31 38.44 16.36
C PHE A 238 -6.64 37.99 16.97
N GLN A 239 -6.59 37.32 18.13
CA GLN A 239 -7.78 36.90 18.87
C GLN A 239 -7.95 37.74 20.12
N SER A 240 -9.07 38.47 20.24
CA SER A 240 -9.36 39.31 21.42
C SER A 240 -9.57 38.52 22.72
N ARG A 241 -9.79 37.20 22.62
CA ARG A 241 -9.85 36.28 23.76
C ARG A 241 -8.96 35.07 23.44
N PRO A 242 -7.65 35.18 23.69
CA PRO A 242 -6.72 34.11 23.36
C PRO A 242 -7.04 32.87 24.21
N GLY A 243 -7.14 31.72 23.55
CA GLY A 243 -7.08 30.41 24.22
C GLY A 243 -5.64 30.02 24.55
N GLU A 244 -5.42 28.76 24.90
CA GLU A 244 -4.08 28.21 25.04
C GLU A 244 -3.41 28.01 23.67
N ASP A 245 -2.08 28.08 23.63
CA ASP A 245 -1.30 27.76 22.44
C ASP A 245 -1.49 26.29 22.01
N VAL A 246 -1.83 26.05 20.74
CA VAL A 246 -2.12 24.69 20.24
C VAL A 246 -1.17 24.29 19.12
N LEU A 247 -0.43 23.20 19.31
CA LEU A 247 0.36 22.60 18.24
C LEU A 247 -0.55 21.79 17.30
N THR A 248 -0.55 22.15 16.02
CA THR A 248 -1.43 21.56 15.00
C THR A 248 -0.65 20.85 13.90
N TRP A 249 -1.14 19.70 13.46
CA TRP A 249 -0.59 18.94 12.34
C TRP A 249 -1.23 19.40 11.02
N LEU A 250 -0.46 20.05 10.15
CA LEU A 250 -0.95 20.68 8.92
C LEU A 250 -1.30 19.70 7.79
N LYS A 251 -0.86 18.43 7.88
CA LYS A 251 -1.02 17.46 6.79
C LYS A 251 -2.28 16.60 6.92
N ASP A 252 -3.18 16.97 7.84
CA ASP A 252 -4.49 16.35 8.03
C ASP A 252 -5.51 17.42 8.43
N SER A 253 -6.73 17.36 7.90
CA SER A 253 -7.78 18.36 8.19
C SER A 253 -8.26 18.33 9.64
N SER A 254 -8.02 17.24 10.36
CA SER A 254 -8.31 17.16 11.79
C SER A 254 -7.33 17.94 12.66
N GLY A 255 -6.19 18.39 12.11
CA GLY A 255 -5.11 18.98 12.89
C GLY A 255 -4.34 17.97 13.74
N ILE A 256 -4.67 16.67 13.65
CA ILE A 256 -4.07 15.61 14.47
C ILE A 256 -3.05 14.82 13.66
N TYR A 257 -1.92 14.51 14.28
CA TYR A 257 -0.92 13.62 13.68
C TYR A 257 -1.47 12.21 13.50
N THR A 258 -1.48 11.73 12.25
CA THR A 258 -1.68 10.31 11.95
C THR A 258 -0.45 9.75 11.25
N VAL A 259 -0.15 8.47 11.50
CA VAL A 259 0.96 7.79 10.79
C VAL A 259 0.74 7.84 9.28
N ARG A 260 -0.53 7.83 8.84
CA ARG A 260 -0.90 7.92 7.42
C ARG A 260 -0.56 9.28 6.81
N SER A 261 -0.91 10.39 7.48
CA SER A 261 -0.63 11.73 6.96
C SER A 261 0.86 12.04 6.97
N ALA A 262 1.59 11.62 8.00
CA ALA A 262 3.05 11.73 8.05
C ALA A 262 3.76 10.88 6.98
N TYR A 263 3.29 9.67 6.73
CA TYR A 263 3.81 8.83 5.65
C TYR A 263 3.60 9.48 4.28
N LYS A 264 2.44 10.10 4.06
CA LYS A 264 2.15 10.85 2.83
C LYS A 264 3.09 12.05 2.68
N LEU A 265 3.36 12.78 3.76
CA LEU A 265 4.30 13.91 3.75
C LEU A 265 5.71 13.46 3.32
N LEU A 266 6.24 12.36 3.87
CA LEU A 266 7.55 11.82 3.48
C LEU A 266 7.65 11.52 1.97
N HIS A 267 6.57 10.98 1.39
CA HIS A 267 6.51 10.66 -0.03
C HIS A 267 6.46 11.92 -0.91
N GLN A 268 5.83 12.99 -0.42
CA GLN A 268 5.86 14.30 -1.09
C GLN A 268 7.26 14.92 -1.05
N LEU A 269 7.91 14.90 0.12
CA LEU A 269 9.25 15.46 0.31
C LEU A 269 10.34 14.72 -0.47
N SER A 270 10.18 13.41 -0.64
CA SER A 270 11.14 12.59 -1.40
C SER A 270 10.99 12.72 -2.92
N GLY A 271 10.05 13.53 -3.41
CA GLY A 271 9.73 13.66 -4.84
C GLY A 271 9.03 12.45 -5.46
N ASP A 272 8.71 11.41 -4.66
CA ASP A 272 8.01 10.20 -5.11
C ASP A 272 6.51 10.47 -5.37
N PHE A 273 5.99 11.63 -4.93
CA PHE A 273 4.60 12.05 -5.12
C PHE A 273 4.50 13.36 -5.92
N THR A 274 4.56 13.28 -7.25
CA THR A 274 4.18 14.43 -8.11
C THR A 274 2.70 14.76 -7.94
N LEU A 275 2.35 16.04 -7.77
CA LEU A 275 0.96 16.50 -7.61
C LEU A 275 0.18 16.52 -8.94
N ASP A 276 0.87 16.33 -10.08
CA ASP A 276 0.21 16.24 -11.37
C ASP A 276 -0.62 14.97 -11.50
N VAL A 277 -1.94 15.17 -11.60
CA VAL A 277 -2.91 14.11 -11.92
C VAL A 277 -2.76 13.78 -13.40
N SER A 278 -1.89 12.82 -13.69
CA SER A 278 -1.75 12.30 -15.05
C SER A 278 -3.06 11.63 -15.54
N ALA A 279 -3.24 11.48 -16.85
CA ALA A 279 -4.34 10.68 -17.40
C ALA A 279 -4.32 9.23 -16.86
N GLU A 280 -3.14 8.67 -16.62
CA GLU A 280 -2.97 7.35 -16.00
C GLU A 280 -3.58 7.30 -14.59
N ASP A 281 -3.54 8.39 -13.81
CA ASP A 281 -4.08 8.40 -12.46
C ASP A 281 -5.60 8.20 -12.42
N LYS A 282 -6.31 8.68 -13.46
CA LYS A 282 -7.76 8.45 -13.61
C LYS A 282 -8.05 6.99 -13.94
N PHE A 283 -7.26 6.38 -14.82
CA PHE A 283 -7.36 4.97 -15.18
C PHE A 283 -7.23 4.07 -13.94
N TRP A 284 -6.19 4.26 -13.14
CA TRP A 284 -5.95 3.42 -11.97
C TRP A 284 -7.07 3.52 -10.94
N LYS A 285 -7.59 4.73 -10.69
CA LYS A 285 -8.74 4.92 -9.79
C LYS A 285 -9.95 4.12 -10.26
N LYS A 286 -10.31 4.19 -11.56
CA LYS A 286 -11.40 3.40 -12.15
C LYS A 286 -11.17 1.90 -11.97
N LEU A 287 -9.97 1.40 -12.32
CA LEU A 287 -9.63 -0.03 -12.21
C LEU A 287 -9.89 -0.59 -10.80
N TRP A 288 -9.43 0.12 -9.78
CA TRP A 288 -9.53 -0.36 -8.41
C TRP A 288 -10.95 -0.24 -7.84
N GLN A 289 -11.78 0.67 -8.35
CA GLN A 289 -13.18 0.85 -7.97
C GLN A 289 -14.13 -0.18 -8.60
N LEU A 290 -13.71 -0.91 -9.64
CA LEU A 290 -14.55 -1.92 -10.30
C LEU A 290 -15.08 -2.97 -9.30
N LYS A 291 -16.34 -3.39 -9.42
CA LYS A 291 -16.91 -4.48 -8.62
C LYS A 291 -16.57 -5.86 -9.23
N THR A 292 -15.29 -6.20 -9.25
CA THR A 292 -14.77 -7.45 -9.84
C THR A 292 -13.84 -8.18 -8.86
N PRO A 293 -13.66 -9.52 -9.03
CA PRO A 293 -12.75 -10.28 -8.18
C PRO A 293 -11.32 -9.69 -8.18
N PRO A 294 -10.65 -9.57 -7.01
CA PRO A 294 -9.31 -8.98 -6.92
C PRO A 294 -8.25 -9.59 -7.85
N LYS A 295 -8.36 -10.89 -8.13
CA LYS A 295 -7.49 -11.59 -9.09
C LYS A 295 -7.55 -11.01 -10.50
N MET A 296 -8.73 -10.55 -10.94
CA MET A 296 -8.93 -9.94 -12.26
C MET A 296 -8.32 -8.54 -12.30
N LYS A 297 -8.55 -7.73 -11.26
CA LYS A 297 -7.92 -6.40 -11.14
C LYS A 297 -6.39 -6.51 -11.16
N ASN A 298 -5.84 -7.49 -10.45
CA ASN A 298 -4.40 -7.74 -10.45
C ASN A 298 -3.87 -8.14 -11.83
N LEU A 299 -4.60 -8.97 -12.58
CA LEU A 299 -4.23 -9.35 -13.95
C LEU A 299 -4.17 -8.11 -14.87
N VAL A 300 -5.21 -7.28 -14.86
CA VAL A 300 -5.26 -6.04 -15.67
C VAL A 300 -4.17 -5.07 -15.24
N TRP A 301 -3.93 -4.92 -13.93
CA TRP A 301 -2.82 -4.09 -13.43
C TRP A 301 -1.47 -4.58 -13.95
N ARG A 302 -1.21 -5.89 -13.92
CA ARG A 302 0.02 -6.47 -14.47
C ARG A 302 0.12 -6.28 -15.97
N ALA A 303 -0.97 -6.41 -16.71
CA ALA A 303 -0.99 -6.17 -18.14
C ALA A 303 -0.62 -4.71 -18.45
N ALA A 304 -1.29 -3.76 -17.80
CA ALA A 304 -1.09 -2.32 -17.98
C ALA A 304 0.32 -1.85 -17.55
N LYS A 305 0.92 -2.46 -16.52
CA LYS A 305 2.32 -2.18 -16.12
C LYS A 305 3.36 -3.05 -16.83
N GLY A 306 2.98 -3.82 -17.86
CA GLY A 306 3.90 -4.71 -18.59
C GLY A 306 4.54 -5.81 -17.72
N CYS A 307 3.91 -6.22 -16.63
CA CYS A 307 4.40 -7.23 -15.69
C CYS A 307 3.88 -8.65 -15.98
N LEU A 308 3.37 -8.89 -17.19
CA LEU A 308 3.00 -10.22 -17.66
C LEU A 308 4.21 -10.91 -18.30
N PRO A 309 4.36 -12.24 -18.14
CA PRO A 309 5.49 -12.99 -18.64
C PRO A 309 5.32 -13.32 -20.14
N THR A 310 5.02 -12.33 -20.97
CA THR A 310 4.96 -12.52 -22.43
C THR A 310 6.37 -12.77 -22.99
N MET A 311 6.50 -13.40 -24.15
CA MET A 311 7.82 -13.67 -24.73
C MET A 311 8.66 -12.40 -24.88
N SER A 312 8.06 -11.27 -25.32
CA SER A 312 8.78 -10.00 -25.42
C SER A 312 9.35 -9.53 -24.06
N GLN A 313 8.60 -9.71 -22.98
CA GLN A 313 9.03 -9.33 -21.63
C GLN A 313 10.02 -10.32 -21.02
N ARG A 314 9.94 -11.60 -21.37
CA ARG A 314 10.94 -12.59 -20.96
C ARG A 314 12.28 -12.30 -21.65
N LEU A 315 12.26 -11.95 -22.93
CA LEU A 315 13.44 -11.49 -23.68
C LEU A 315 14.06 -10.22 -23.10
N SER A 316 13.24 -9.22 -22.74
CA SER A 316 13.75 -7.99 -22.11
C SER A 316 14.43 -8.26 -20.76
N LYS A 317 14.10 -9.38 -20.12
CA LYS A 317 14.73 -9.90 -18.89
C LYS A 317 15.85 -10.92 -19.16
N LYS A 318 16.35 -11.00 -20.39
CA LYS A 318 17.45 -11.89 -20.82
C LYS A 318 17.18 -13.38 -20.62
N VAL A 319 15.91 -13.79 -20.62
CA VAL A 319 15.54 -15.21 -20.65
C VAL A 319 15.66 -15.71 -22.08
N ASN A 320 16.34 -16.84 -22.29
CA ASN A 320 16.49 -17.44 -23.61
C ASN A 320 15.17 -18.08 -24.09
N VAL A 321 14.36 -17.31 -24.83
CA VAL A 321 13.10 -17.74 -25.45
C VAL A 321 12.95 -17.08 -26.81
N THR A 322 12.15 -17.67 -27.70
CA THR A 322 11.77 -17.01 -28.96
C THR A 322 10.80 -15.87 -28.69
N SER A 323 10.84 -14.81 -29.51
CA SER A 323 9.92 -13.66 -29.39
C SER A 323 8.51 -13.95 -29.91
N ALA A 324 8.36 -15.00 -30.72
CA ALA A 324 7.13 -15.35 -31.41
C ALA A 324 6.00 -15.73 -30.43
N CYS A 325 4.77 -15.35 -30.77
CA CYS A 325 3.59 -15.73 -30.04
C CYS A 325 3.38 -17.25 -30.09
N PRO A 326 3.20 -17.94 -28.94
CA PRO A 326 3.00 -19.38 -28.91
C PRO A 326 1.64 -19.82 -29.49
N ILE A 327 0.72 -18.89 -29.75
CA ILE A 327 -0.62 -19.17 -30.29
C ILE A 327 -0.64 -19.01 -31.81
N CYS A 328 -0.22 -17.85 -32.33
CA CYS A 328 -0.27 -17.59 -33.78
C CYS A 328 1.05 -17.88 -34.49
N SER A 329 2.18 -17.89 -33.78
CA SER A 329 3.54 -18.05 -34.34
C SER A 329 3.96 -17.00 -35.38
N MET A 330 3.15 -15.97 -35.64
CA MET A 330 3.40 -14.95 -36.67
C MET A 330 4.05 -13.68 -36.12
N ASP A 331 3.54 -13.18 -34.99
CA ASP A 331 3.95 -11.90 -34.42
C ASP A 331 4.72 -12.05 -33.11
N VAL A 332 5.39 -10.98 -32.68
CA VAL A 332 6.01 -10.90 -31.34
C VAL A 332 4.94 -10.91 -30.25
N GLU A 333 5.10 -11.78 -29.24
CA GLU A 333 4.18 -11.83 -28.10
C GLU A 333 4.36 -10.63 -27.16
N THR A 334 3.72 -9.53 -27.49
CA THR A 334 3.52 -8.39 -26.59
C THR A 334 2.28 -8.61 -25.71
N THR A 335 2.15 -7.84 -24.62
CA THR A 335 0.94 -7.88 -23.79
C THR A 335 -0.32 -7.48 -24.58
N LEU A 336 -0.21 -6.49 -25.47
CA LEU A 336 -1.30 -6.11 -26.36
C LEU A 336 -1.63 -7.25 -27.34
N HIS A 337 -0.61 -7.89 -27.94
CA HIS A 337 -0.84 -9.00 -28.85
C HIS A 337 -1.52 -10.18 -28.14
N ALA A 338 -0.95 -10.65 -27.04
CA ALA A 338 -1.47 -11.80 -26.29
C ALA A 338 -2.92 -11.61 -25.81
N LEU A 339 -3.29 -10.39 -25.39
CA LEU A 339 -4.60 -10.12 -24.79
C LEU A 339 -5.62 -9.50 -25.74
N VAL A 340 -5.22 -8.92 -26.87
CA VAL A 340 -6.11 -8.14 -27.74
C VAL A 340 -6.01 -8.58 -29.19
N SER A 341 -4.84 -8.50 -29.83
CA SER A 341 -4.74 -8.60 -31.29
C SER A 341 -4.36 -9.98 -31.84
N CYS A 342 -3.94 -10.91 -31.00
CA CYS A 342 -3.75 -12.29 -31.41
C CYS A 342 -5.07 -12.86 -31.93
N LEU A 343 -5.02 -13.71 -32.97
CA LEU A 343 -6.20 -14.25 -33.66
C LEU A 343 -7.30 -14.74 -32.70
N VAL A 344 -6.91 -15.49 -31.67
CA VAL A 344 -7.84 -16.04 -30.67
C VAL A 344 -8.43 -14.95 -29.78
N ALA A 345 -7.60 -14.05 -29.25
CA ALA A 345 -8.05 -12.95 -28.40
C ALA A 345 -8.97 -12.00 -29.17
N ALA A 346 -8.62 -11.69 -30.42
CA ALA A 346 -9.39 -10.81 -31.27
C ALA A 346 -10.76 -11.38 -31.61
N ALA A 347 -10.85 -12.68 -31.89
CA ALA A 347 -12.12 -13.36 -32.09
C ALA A 347 -13.04 -13.24 -30.86
N VAL A 348 -12.50 -13.32 -29.65
CA VAL A 348 -13.26 -13.13 -28.40
C VAL A 348 -13.77 -11.69 -28.28
N TRP A 349 -12.90 -10.69 -28.47
CA TRP A 349 -13.31 -9.28 -28.36
C TRP A 349 -14.33 -8.85 -29.43
N ASN A 350 -14.19 -9.37 -30.65
CA ASN A 350 -15.15 -9.12 -31.73
C ASN A 350 -16.52 -9.74 -31.43
N ARG A 351 -16.56 -10.95 -30.85
CA ARG A 351 -17.82 -11.57 -30.40
C ARG A 351 -18.52 -10.78 -29.29
N VAL A 352 -17.77 -10.09 -28.45
CA VAL A 352 -18.30 -9.24 -27.37
C VAL A 352 -18.65 -7.82 -27.87
N GLY A 353 -18.38 -7.50 -29.14
CA GLY A 353 -18.70 -6.20 -29.74
C GLY A 353 -17.80 -5.05 -29.28
N ILE A 354 -16.62 -5.33 -28.73
CA ILE A 354 -15.64 -4.30 -28.32
C ILE A 354 -14.71 -3.93 -29.48
N GLY A 355 -14.43 -4.88 -30.37
CA GLY A 355 -13.52 -4.68 -31.50
C GLY A 355 -12.04 -4.72 -31.11
N THR A 356 -11.17 -4.82 -32.12
CA THR A 356 -9.70 -4.85 -31.96
C THR A 356 -8.97 -3.82 -32.83
N LEU A 357 -9.62 -2.69 -33.13
CA LEU A 357 -8.98 -1.61 -33.90
C LEU A 357 -7.76 -1.09 -33.14
N LEU A 358 -6.58 -1.35 -33.69
CA LEU A 358 -5.30 -0.89 -33.17
C LEU A 358 -4.77 0.24 -34.04
N HIS A 359 -4.17 1.25 -33.41
CA HIS A 359 -3.31 2.22 -34.08
C HIS A 359 -1.84 1.84 -33.87
N GLN A 360 -0.96 2.34 -34.74
CA GLN A 360 0.49 2.13 -34.62
C GLN A 360 1.00 2.58 -33.24
N GLN A 361 1.88 1.78 -32.62
CA GLN A 361 2.54 2.02 -31.33
C GLN A 361 1.64 2.09 -30.07
N MET A 362 0.39 1.62 -30.15
CA MET A 362 -0.49 1.56 -28.99
C MET A 362 0.00 0.55 -27.93
N SER A 363 -0.06 0.91 -26.63
CA SER A 363 0.14 -0.04 -25.53
C SER A 363 -1.19 -0.69 -25.10
N PHE A 364 -1.12 -1.77 -24.30
CA PHE A 364 -2.32 -2.35 -23.68
C PHE A 364 -3.07 -1.36 -22.80
N LEU A 365 -2.34 -0.46 -22.10
CA LEU A 365 -2.94 0.56 -21.26
C LEU A 365 -3.73 1.56 -22.11
N ASP A 366 -3.16 2.04 -23.22
CA ASP A 366 -3.82 2.98 -24.14
C ASP A 366 -5.07 2.38 -24.77
N TRP A 367 -5.00 1.10 -25.19
CA TRP A 367 -6.17 0.39 -25.71
C TRP A 367 -7.27 0.28 -24.64
N ASN A 368 -6.92 -0.13 -23.43
CA ASN A 368 -7.90 -0.32 -22.37
C ASN A 368 -8.52 1.02 -21.92
N ASP A 369 -7.75 2.11 -21.90
CA ASP A 369 -8.28 3.44 -21.59
C ASP A 369 -9.26 3.92 -22.67
N LYS A 370 -8.96 3.73 -23.96
CA LYS A 370 -9.92 4.00 -25.07
C LYS A 370 -11.21 3.18 -24.93
N VAL A 371 -11.09 1.89 -24.63
CA VAL A 371 -12.26 1.02 -24.39
C VAL A 371 -13.09 1.51 -23.21
N TRP A 372 -12.49 2.12 -22.20
CA TRP A 372 -13.21 2.65 -21.03
C TRP A 372 -13.78 4.05 -21.25
N GLN A 373 -13.18 4.86 -22.11
CA GLN A 373 -13.66 6.20 -22.45
C GLN A 373 -14.83 6.16 -23.44
N ASN A 374 -14.82 5.23 -24.41
CA ASN A 374 -15.88 5.08 -25.42
C ASN A 374 -17.13 4.32 -24.93
N LYS A 375 -17.33 4.19 -23.62
CA LYS A 375 -18.45 3.43 -23.03
C LYS A 375 -19.40 4.32 -22.24
N SER A 376 -20.26 5.05 -22.93
CA SER A 376 -21.60 5.43 -22.43
C SER A 376 -22.58 4.30 -22.76
N ILE A 377 -22.38 3.13 -22.17
CA ILE A 377 -23.22 1.96 -22.42
C ILE A 377 -24.50 2.09 -21.56
N GLY A 378 -25.67 2.15 -22.21
CA GLY A 378 -26.96 2.14 -21.53
C GLY A 378 -27.15 0.86 -20.71
N VAL A 379 -27.80 0.97 -19.53
CA VAL A 379 -27.98 -0.14 -18.57
C VAL A 379 -28.50 -1.41 -19.24
N GLU A 380 -29.41 -1.26 -20.20
CA GLU A 380 -30.00 -2.37 -20.95
C GLU A 380 -28.97 -3.17 -21.74
N SER A 381 -28.05 -2.50 -22.46
CA SER A 381 -26.98 -3.18 -23.19
C SER A 381 -25.92 -3.83 -22.29
N ILE A 382 -25.73 -3.34 -21.05
CA ILE A 382 -24.93 -4.03 -20.02
C ILE A 382 -25.62 -5.32 -19.60
N VAL A 383 -26.93 -5.26 -19.32
CA VAL A 383 -27.73 -6.42 -18.88
C VAL A 383 -27.78 -7.48 -19.98
N VAL A 384 -28.01 -7.08 -21.24
CA VAL A 384 -27.98 -7.99 -22.40
C VAL A 384 -26.60 -8.61 -22.57
N SER A 385 -25.52 -7.83 -22.50
CA SER A 385 -24.15 -8.36 -22.62
C SER A 385 -23.80 -9.30 -21.46
N ALA A 386 -24.15 -8.95 -20.22
CA ALA A 386 -23.90 -9.78 -19.05
C ALA A 386 -24.70 -11.08 -19.10
N THR A 387 -25.96 -11.02 -19.53
CA THR A 387 -26.82 -12.20 -19.72
C THR A 387 -26.28 -13.09 -20.83
N ASN A 388 -25.88 -12.52 -21.96
CA ASN A 388 -25.24 -13.26 -23.05
C ASN A 388 -23.94 -13.90 -22.61
N TYR A 389 -23.09 -13.18 -21.87
CA TYR A 389 -21.84 -13.74 -21.36
C TYR A 389 -22.08 -14.88 -20.36
N LEU A 390 -23.03 -14.71 -19.46
CA LEU A 390 -23.40 -15.72 -18.48
C LEU A 390 -24.01 -16.95 -19.15
N ASN A 391 -24.80 -16.76 -20.20
CA ASN A 391 -25.32 -17.84 -21.03
C ASN A 391 -24.21 -18.53 -21.84
N GLN A 392 -23.29 -17.79 -22.45
CA GLN A 392 -22.12 -18.34 -23.15
C GLN A 392 -21.22 -19.14 -22.20
N CYS A 393 -20.95 -18.65 -20.99
CA CYS A 393 -20.22 -19.41 -19.97
C CYS A 393 -20.97 -20.69 -19.57
N ARG A 394 -22.30 -20.61 -19.37
CA ARG A 394 -23.13 -21.80 -19.06
C ARG A 394 -23.15 -22.80 -20.21
N ILE A 395 -23.18 -22.33 -21.46
CA ILE A 395 -23.13 -23.17 -22.66
C ILE A 395 -21.75 -23.81 -22.77
N ALA A 396 -20.67 -23.05 -22.60
CA ALA A 396 -19.30 -23.57 -22.61
C ALA A 396 -19.04 -24.60 -21.50
N GLN A 397 -19.70 -24.45 -20.35
CA GLN A 397 -19.67 -25.44 -19.25
C GLN A 397 -20.51 -26.69 -19.54
N LYS A 398 -21.49 -26.60 -20.43
CA LYS A 398 -22.34 -27.73 -20.87
C LYS A 398 -21.80 -28.43 -22.12
N SER A 399 -21.08 -27.70 -22.97
CA SER A 399 -20.40 -28.25 -24.14
C SER A 399 -19.07 -28.83 -23.70
N SER A 400 -19.09 -30.06 -23.22
CA SER A 400 -17.93 -30.96 -23.19
C SER A 400 -17.51 -31.33 -24.61
N ASN A 401 -17.28 -30.35 -25.49
CA ASN A 401 -16.73 -30.60 -26.82
C ASN A 401 -15.25 -30.25 -26.79
N GLU A 402 -14.46 -31.29 -27.06
CA GLU A 402 -13.02 -31.30 -27.20
C GLU A 402 -12.52 -30.09 -28.00
N LEU A 403 -11.81 -29.19 -27.32
CA LEU A 403 -10.83 -28.38 -28.00
C LEU A 403 -9.64 -29.30 -28.25
N LEU A 404 -9.44 -29.69 -29.52
CA LEU A 404 -8.21 -30.36 -29.97
C LEU A 404 -7.02 -29.41 -29.76
N PHE A 405 -6.49 -29.41 -28.55
CA PHE A 405 -5.18 -28.86 -28.23
C PHE A 405 -4.12 -29.86 -28.71
N SER A 406 -3.66 -29.69 -29.94
CA SER A 406 -2.41 -30.29 -30.40
C SER A 406 -1.25 -29.47 -29.81
N GLY A 407 -0.54 -30.06 -28.85
CA GLY A 407 0.71 -29.52 -28.31
C GLY A 407 0.81 -29.62 -26.79
N TYR A 408 1.01 -30.82 -26.25
CA TYR A 408 1.32 -31.02 -24.83
C TYR A 408 2.74 -31.58 -24.66
N ILE A 409 3.51 -30.95 -23.78
CA ILE A 409 4.80 -31.43 -23.29
C ILE A 409 4.52 -32.13 -21.94
N PRO A 410 4.83 -33.42 -21.76
CA PRO A 410 4.54 -34.14 -20.52
C PRO A 410 5.29 -33.56 -19.31
N GLY A 411 4.57 -33.22 -18.23
CA GLY A 411 5.18 -32.96 -16.91
C GLY A 411 4.65 -31.80 -16.06
N ASP A 412 3.55 -31.13 -16.41
CA ASP A 412 3.13 -29.89 -15.71
C ASP A 412 2.24 -30.08 -14.47
N GLY A 413 1.96 -31.32 -14.05
CA GLY A 413 1.25 -31.61 -12.81
C GLY A 413 -0.22 -31.17 -12.80
N ALA A 414 -0.80 -30.85 -13.96
CA ALA A 414 -2.25 -30.86 -14.10
C ALA A 414 -2.73 -32.33 -14.11
N GLU A 415 -3.24 -32.83 -12.98
CA GLU A 415 -3.94 -34.11 -12.98
C GLU A 415 -5.24 -33.97 -13.80
N GLN A 416 -5.15 -34.25 -15.10
CA GLN A 416 -6.31 -34.44 -15.94
C GLN A 416 -7.10 -35.65 -15.43
N TRP A 417 -8.43 -35.53 -15.44
CA TRP A 417 -9.31 -36.66 -15.21
C TRP A 417 -9.07 -37.68 -16.33
N ASN A 418 -8.58 -38.87 -15.97
CA ASN A 418 -8.55 -40.02 -16.86
C ASN A 418 -9.64 -40.99 -16.41
N ALA A 419 -10.54 -41.36 -17.33
CA ALA A 419 -11.48 -42.45 -17.11
C ALA A 419 -10.68 -43.73 -16.83
N ARG A 420 -10.99 -44.42 -15.72
CA ARG A 420 -10.46 -45.77 -15.46
C ARG A 420 -11.45 -46.80 -16.01
N MET A 421 -10.93 -47.97 -16.38
CA MET A 421 -11.65 -49.06 -17.05
C MET A 421 -13.02 -49.40 -16.42
N ASP A 422 -13.87 -49.99 -17.26
CA ASP A 422 -15.31 -50.20 -17.07
C ASP A 422 -15.69 -50.76 -15.68
N ASN A 423 -16.80 -50.26 -15.15
CA ASN A 423 -17.38 -50.49 -13.80
C ASN A 423 -16.73 -49.75 -12.60
N SER A 424 -16.03 -48.64 -12.80
CA SER A 424 -15.54 -47.80 -11.69
C SER A 424 -16.30 -46.48 -11.53
N ILE A 425 -16.56 -46.06 -10.28
CA ILE A 425 -17.15 -44.76 -9.92
C ILE A 425 -16.09 -43.90 -9.24
N LYS A 426 -15.87 -42.69 -9.75
CA LYS A 426 -14.97 -41.69 -9.13
C LYS A 426 -15.78 -40.75 -8.24
N VAL A 427 -15.43 -40.68 -6.95
CA VAL A 427 -16.03 -39.74 -5.99
C VAL A 427 -15.04 -38.60 -5.71
N ASN A 428 -15.42 -37.37 -6.06
CA ASN A 428 -14.69 -36.17 -5.66
C ASN A 428 -15.32 -35.61 -4.39
N VAL A 429 -14.48 -35.22 -3.44
CA VAL A 429 -14.90 -34.63 -2.17
C VAL A 429 -14.31 -33.23 -2.06
N ASP A 430 -15.14 -32.25 -1.74
CA ASP A 430 -14.70 -30.89 -1.42
C ASP A 430 -15.21 -30.46 -0.05
N THR A 431 -14.43 -29.66 0.65
CA THR A 431 -14.74 -29.19 1.99
C THR A 431 -14.60 -27.68 2.08
N SER A 432 -15.57 -27.04 2.72
CA SER A 432 -15.58 -25.61 2.94
C SER A 432 -15.88 -25.30 4.39
N VAL A 433 -15.19 -24.30 4.94
CA VAL A 433 -15.40 -23.82 6.31
C VAL A 433 -15.97 -22.41 6.22
N PHE A 434 -17.11 -22.19 6.87
CA PHE A 434 -17.81 -20.91 6.82
C PHE A 434 -17.50 -20.10 8.07
N SER A 435 -16.98 -18.88 7.88
CA SER A 435 -16.52 -18.00 8.96
C SER A 435 -17.66 -17.39 9.79
N ASP A 436 -18.90 -17.47 9.30
CA ASP A 436 -20.08 -16.86 9.90
C ASP A 436 -20.79 -17.77 10.91
N SER A 437 -20.50 -19.08 10.91
CA SER A 437 -21.38 -20.06 11.58
C SER A 437 -20.66 -21.21 12.29
N SER A 438 -19.33 -21.17 12.43
CA SER A 438 -18.52 -22.30 12.96
C SER A 438 -18.89 -23.66 12.34
N SER A 439 -19.42 -23.63 11.12
CA SER A 439 -19.95 -24.79 10.41
C SER A 439 -19.01 -25.18 9.28
N TYR A 440 -19.00 -26.47 8.97
CA TYR A 440 -18.28 -27.00 7.82
C TYR A 440 -19.25 -27.72 6.90
N GLY A 441 -19.05 -27.52 5.61
CA GLY A 441 -19.78 -28.19 4.55
C GLY A 441 -18.89 -29.21 3.85
N VAL A 442 -19.41 -30.41 3.62
CA VAL A 442 -18.75 -31.45 2.81
C VAL A 442 -19.67 -31.78 1.63
N GLY A 443 -19.12 -31.70 0.43
CA GLY A 443 -19.80 -32.07 -0.81
C GLY A 443 -19.15 -33.29 -1.45
N PHE A 444 -19.96 -34.21 -1.94
CA PHE A 444 -19.54 -35.40 -2.67
C PHE A 444 -20.17 -35.38 -4.06
N VAL A 445 -19.35 -35.68 -5.07
CA VAL A 445 -19.77 -35.83 -6.46
C VAL A 445 -19.23 -37.14 -7.00
N ALA A 446 -20.12 -38.08 -7.28
CA ALA A 446 -19.82 -39.38 -7.87
C ALA A 446 -20.09 -39.36 -9.38
N ARG A 447 -19.11 -39.79 -10.19
CA ARG A 447 -19.23 -39.93 -11.65
C ARG A 447 -18.84 -41.32 -12.12
N ASP A 448 -19.47 -41.81 -13.17
CA ASP A 448 -19.15 -43.09 -13.79
C ASP A 448 -17.91 -43.01 -14.70
N CYS A 449 -17.58 -44.13 -15.35
CA CYS A 449 -16.48 -44.24 -16.30
C CYS A 449 -16.67 -43.39 -17.56
N GLY A 450 -17.92 -43.06 -17.94
CA GLY A 450 -18.25 -42.14 -19.03
C GLY A 450 -18.16 -40.66 -18.63
N GLY A 451 -17.90 -40.36 -17.36
CA GLY A 451 -17.85 -39.00 -16.82
C GLY A 451 -19.23 -38.41 -16.50
N PHE A 452 -20.31 -39.19 -16.62
CA PHE A 452 -21.66 -38.75 -16.28
C PHE A 452 -21.84 -38.71 -14.76
N LEU A 453 -22.63 -37.74 -14.28
CA LEU A 453 -22.93 -37.59 -12.87
C LEU A 453 -23.89 -38.69 -12.42
N VAL A 454 -23.41 -39.58 -11.55
CA VAL A 454 -24.21 -40.67 -10.97
C VAL A 454 -24.96 -40.19 -9.74
N HIS A 455 -24.26 -39.49 -8.84
CA HIS A 455 -24.88 -38.98 -7.62
C HIS A 455 -24.11 -37.76 -7.09
N GLY A 456 -24.84 -36.82 -6.49
CA GLY A 456 -24.27 -35.66 -5.82
C GLY A 456 -24.99 -35.43 -4.51
N ARG A 457 -24.24 -35.30 -3.42
CA ARG A 457 -24.82 -35.03 -2.10
C ARG A 457 -23.93 -34.08 -1.33
N TRP A 458 -24.53 -33.18 -0.59
CA TRP A 458 -23.82 -32.27 0.30
C TRP A 458 -24.44 -32.31 1.68
N TYR A 459 -23.60 -32.09 2.68
CA TYR A 459 -24.01 -32.00 4.07
C TYR A 459 -23.39 -30.75 4.68
N LYS A 460 -24.19 -30.02 5.45
CA LYS A 460 -23.71 -28.95 6.31
C LYS A 460 -23.87 -29.41 7.76
N ALA A 461 -22.75 -29.58 8.45
CA ALA A 461 -22.73 -29.97 9.84
C ALA A 461 -22.59 -28.72 10.73
N PHE A 462 -23.47 -28.60 11.71
CA PHE A 462 -23.33 -27.63 12.80
C PHE A 462 -22.60 -28.30 13.96
N PRO A 463 -21.68 -27.60 14.65
CA PRO A 463 -20.98 -28.18 15.79
C PRO A 463 -22.00 -28.48 16.91
N TRP A 464 -22.12 -29.76 17.28
CA TRP A 464 -22.87 -30.20 18.45
C TRP A 464 -22.15 -29.73 19.73
N PHE A 465 -22.72 -28.72 20.40
CA PHE A 465 -22.50 -28.47 21.83
C PHE A 465 -23.86 -28.59 22.51
N ASN A 466 -24.17 -29.77 23.04
CA ASN A 466 -25.15 -29.92 24.12
C ASN A 466 -24.39 -30.25 25.39
N TYR A 467 -24.19 -29.24 26.23
CA TYR A 467 -24.00 -29.39 27.66
C TYR A 467 -25.31 -28.89 28.30
N ALA A 468 -26.15 -29.81 28.79
CA ALA A 468 -27.08 -29.57 29.89
C ALA A 468 -27.72 -30.90 30.31
N GLY A 469 -27.44 -31.28 31.54
CA GLY A 469 -28.04 -32.39 32.25
C GLY A 469 -27.59 -32.33 33.70
N SER A 470 -28.02 -31.27 34.39
CA SER A 470 -28.13 -31.26 35.85
C SER A 470 -29.36 -32.07 36.23
N GLY A 471 -29.13 -33.06 37.08
CA GLY A 471 -30.09 -33.90 37.78
C GLY A 471 -29.33 -34.58 38.90
#